data_AF-A0AAW0LC90-F1
#
_entry.id   AF-A0AAW0LC90-F1
#
_cell.length_a   1.000
_cell.length_b   1.000
_cell.length_c   1.000
_cell.angle_alpha   90.00
_cell.angle_beta   90.00
_cell.angle_gamma   90.00
#
_symmetry.space_group_name_H-M   'P 1'
#
loop_
_entity.id
_entity.type
_entity.pdbx_description
1 polymer ?
#
loop_
_entity_poly.entity_id
_entity_poly.type
_entity_poly.pdbx_seq_one_letter_code
_entity_poly.pdbx_strand_id
1 'polypeptide(L)'
;QNQQLLSLLSTHTSTSGTSSDAAATANSAISGSGSLDGLAKGTKGILGLGRTQITLPMQLANAFKLKRKFALCVPSSSQSGLGDIFIGGGPYYMLPYTKNVSELLITTPLIINPAVLKDFVKKAASRNITRVASVAPFGACFSSKTIASTITGPAVPIIDLVLQSKSVHWRIYGANSMVKVKENVLCLGVVDGGSKPRTSIVIGGHQLEDNMLEFDLASSKLGFSSSLLLHSTNCSHYRIF
;
A
#
# COMPACT_ATOMS: atom_id res chain seq x y z
N GLN A 1 11.89 20.16 10.24
CA GLN A 1 11.57 20.31 8.81
C GLN A 1 11.65 18.92 8.17
N ASN A 2 10.62 18.09 8.31
CA ASN A 2 10.65 16.68 7.88
C ASN A 2 9.52 16.43 6.86
N GLN A 3 9.88 16.43 5.58
CA GLN A 3 9.02 15.98 4.48
C GLN A 3 9.17 14.47 4.33
N GLN A 4 8.19 13.69 4.79
CA GLN A 4 7.96 12.34 4.30
C GLN A 4 7.05 12.47 3.07
N LEU A 5 7.65 12.37 1.88
CA LEU A 5 6.93 12.22 0.62
C LEU A 5 6.61 10.72 0.47
N LEU A 6 5.35 10.33 0.68
CA LEU A 6 4.82 9.12 0.03
C LEU A 6 4.36 9.55 -1.36
N SER A 7 5.09 9.13 -2.39
CA SER A 7 4.66 9.20 -3.78
C SER A 7 4.01 7.87 -4.14
N LEU A 8 2.70 7.86 -4.41
CA LEU A 8 2.02 6.75 -5.05
C LEU A 8 1.71 7.15 -6.48
N LEU A 9 2.21 6.37 -7.43
CA LEU A 9 1.99 6.55 -8.86
C LEU A 9 0.64 5.92 -9.21
N SER A 10 -0.28 6.73 -9.74
CA SER A 10 -1.38 6.24 -10.58
C SER A 10 -1.74 7.32 -11.59
N THR A 11 -1.69 6.96 -12.88
CA THR A 11 -2.13 7.81 -14.00
C THR A 11 -3.22 7.06 -14.76
N HIS A 12 -4.44 7.59 -14.71
CA HIS A 12 -5.38 7.52 -15.81
C HIS A 12 -6.16 8.84 -15.85
N THR A 13 -5.77 9.75 -16.75
CA THR A 13 -6.63 10.84 -17.20
C THR A 13 -7.48 10.29 -18.35
N SER A 14 -8.73 9.92 -18.07
CA SER A 14 -9.76 9.82 -19.10
C SER A 14 -10.48 11.17 -19.14
N THR A 15 -10.21 11.95 -20.18
CA THR A 15 -11.02 13.11 -20.55
C THR A 15 -12.01 12.70 -21.61
N SER A 16 -13.18 12.21 -21.21
CA SER A 16 -14.41 12.29 -22.01
C SER A 16 -15.62 11.95 -21.12
N GLY A 17 -16.31 12.98 -20.65
CA GLY A 17 -17.54 12.83 -19.88
C GLY A 17 -18.18 14.18 -19.64
N THR A 18 -19.12 14.55 -20.49
CA THR A 18 -20.02 15.69 -20.30
C THR A 18 -21.06 15.34 -19.23
N SER A 19 -20.77 15.66 -17.96
CA SER A 19 -21.79 15.82 -16.90
C SER A 19 -21.34 16.90 -15.92
N SER A 20 -22.31 17.61 -15.36
CA SER A 20 -22.21 18.89 -14.63
C SER A 20 -21.57 18.82 -13.24
N ASP A 21 -20.50 18.05 -13.07
CA ASP A 21 -19.85 17.85 -11.78
C ASP A 21 -18.60 18.73 -11.65
N ALA A 22 -18.47 19.42 -10.51
CA ALA A 22 -17.49 20.45 -10.24
C ALA A 22 -16.06 20.02 -10.63
N ALA A 23 -15.54 20.56 -11.73
CA ALA A 23 -14.14 20.44 -12.12
C ALA A 23 -13.29 21.24 -11.11
N ALA A 24 -12.81 20.59 -10.05
CA ALA A 24 -11.75 21.16 -9.24
C ALA A 24 -10.45 21.13 -10.05
N THR A 25 -9.99 22.31 -10.44
CA THR A 25 -8.60 22.51 -10.87
C THR A 25 -7.70 22.29 -9.66
N ALA A 26 -7.31 21.04 -9.42
CA ALA A 26 -6.24 20.75 -8.49
C ALA A 26 -4.95 21.30 -9.11
N ASN A 27 -4.32 22.27 -8.47
CA ASN A 27 -2.98 22.70 -8.82
C ASN A 27 -2.02 21.59 -8.41
N SER A 28 -2.00 20.46 -9.14
CA SER A 28 -0.99 19.45 -8.92
C SER A 28 0.35 20.13 -9.17
N ALA A 29 1.22 20.16 -8.17
CA ALA A 29 2.60 20.55 -8.38
C ALA A 29 3.24 19.53 -9.33
N ILE A 30 3.12 19.76 -10.63
CA ILE A 30 3.95 19.13 -11.64
C ILE A 30 5.35 19.64 -11.30
N SER A 31 6.16 18.80 -10.65
CA SER A 31 7.55 19.14 -10.41
C SER A 31 8.18 19.50 -11.74
N GLY A 32 8.50 20.78 -11.92
CA GLY A 32 9.07 21.31 -13.16
C GLY A 32 10.33 20.56 -13.55
N SER A 33 10.44 20.26 -14.85
CA SER A 33 11.66 19.89 -15.59
C SER A 33 12.67 18.96 -14.90
N GLY A 34 12.22 18.07 -14.01
CA GLY A 34 13.01 16.97 -13.47
C GLY A 34 12.91 15.78 -14.41
N SER A 35 13.99 15.01 -14.56
CA SER A 35 13.91 13.78 -15.36
C SER A 35 12.84 12.86 -14.77
N LEU A 36 11.89 12.44 -15.63
CA LEU A 36 10.88 11.44 -15.31
C LEU A 36 11.43 10.01 -15.53
N ASP A 37 12.74 9.87 -15.72
CA ASP A 37 13.41 8.59 -15.86
C ASP A 37 13.16 7.73 -14.61
N GLY A 38 12.79 6.47 -14.83
CA GLY A 38 12.44 5.53 -13.78
C GLY A 38 10.97 5.55 -13.34
N LEU A 39 10.14 6.47 -13.85
CA LEU A 39 8.69 6.42 -13.66
C LEU A 39 8.03 5.46 -14.65
N ALA A 40 6.78 5.07 -14.36
CA ALA A 40 5.98 4.23 -15.25
C ALA A 40 5.86 4.87 -16.64
N LYS A 41 5.91 4.05 -17.69
CA LYS A 41 5.81 4.51 -19.08
C LYS A 41 4.56 5.36 -19.29
N GLY A 42 4.73 6.53 -19.93
CA GLY A 42 3.64 7.47 -20.20
C GLY A 42 3.36 8.46 -19.07
N THR A 43 4.02 8.34 -17.91
CA THR A 43 3.90 9.31 -16.80
C THR A 43 4.33 10.71 -17.24
N LYS A 44 3.53 11.72 -16.89
CA LYS A 44 3.80 13.14 -17.17
C LYS A 44 4.12 13.98 -15.93
N GLY A 45 4.08 13.38 -14.74
CA GLY A 45 4.33 14.06 -13.48
C GLY A 45 4.03 13.17 -12.28
N ILE A 46 4.21 13.73 -11.09
CA ILE A 46 3.99 13.02 -9.82
C ILE A 46 2.90 13.76 -9.04
N LEU A 47 1.95 13.00 -8.50
CA LEU A 47 0.94 13.52 -7.59
C LEU A 47 1.41 13.35 -6.14
N GLY A 48 1.68 14.45 -5.46
CA GLY A 48 2.07 14.42 -4.05
C GLY A 48 0.86 14.19 -3.13
N LEU A 49 0.97 13.22 -2.22
CA LEU A 49 -0.02 12.93 -1.16
C LEU A 49 0.49 13.27 0.26
N GLY A 50 1.54 14.09 0.33
CA GLY A 50 2.17 14.49 1.58
C GLY A 50 1.32 15.43 2.45
N ARG A 51 1.85 15.78 3.63
CA ARG A 51 1.18 16.61 4.65
C ARG A 51 1.36 18.12 4.45
N THR A 52 1.29 18.62 3.22
CA THR A 52 1.51 20.05 2.88
C THR A 52 0.28 20.65 2.22
N GLN A 53 0.02 21.95 2.40
CA GLN A 53 -1.20 22.60 1.88
C GLN A 53 -1.38 22.48 0.35
N ILE A 54 -0.28 22.29 -0.39
CA ILE A 54 -0.27 22.19 -1.86
C ILE A 54 -0.47 20.76 -2.38
N THR A 55 -0.65 19.75 -1.54
CA THR A 55 -0.89 18.38 -2.02
C THR A 55 -2.34 18.18 -2.39
N LEU A 56 -2.62 17.20 -3.26
CA LEU A 56 -3.99 16.93 -3.74
C LEU A 56 -4.99 16.75 -2.59
N PRO A 57 -4.72 15.92 -1.55
CA PRO A 57 -5.68 15.74 -0.47
C PRO A 57 -5.99 17.03 0.27
N MET A 58 -4.99 17.91 0.44
CA MET A 58 -5.16 19.18 1.15
C MET A 58 -5.91 20.21 0.32
N GLN A 59 -5.59 20.32 -0.98
CA GLN A 59 -6.29 21.24 -1.87
C GLN A 59 -7.77 20.88 -2.02
N LEU A 60 -8.07 19.61 -2.28
CA LEU A 60 -9.45 19.15 -2.42
C LEU A 60 -10.21 19.26 -1.10
N ALA A 61 -9.60 18.90 0.03
CA ALA A 61 -10.25 19.04 1.33
C ALA A 61 -10.60 20.51 1.64
N ASN A 62 -9.71 21.45 1.34
CA ASN A 62 -9.97 22.87 1.56
C ASN A 62 -11.02 23.43 0.59
N ALA A 63 -10.92 23.11 -0.71
CA ALA A 63 -11.83 23.60 -1.74
C ALA A 63 -13.28 23.16 -1.51
N PHE A 64 -13.47 21.90 -1.10
CA PHE A 64 -14.78 21.30 -0.87
C PHE A 64 -15.20 21.28 0.60
N LYS A 65 -14.44 21.94 1.49
CA LYS A 65 -14.68 21.97 2.94
C LYS A 65 -14.84 20.57 3.57
N LEU A 66 -14.09 19.60 3.06
CA LEU A 66 -14.08 18.22 3.55
C LEU A 66 -13.15 18.09 4.76
N LYS A 67 -13.27 16.96 5.48
CA LYS A 67 -12.27 16.61 6.49
C LYS A 67 -10.91 16.44 5.82
N ARG A 68 -9.85 16.85 6.51
CA ARG A 68 -8.46 16.67 6.07
C ARG A 68 -8.01 15.21 6.27
N LYS A 69 -8.69 14.32 5.55
CA LYS A 69 -8.48 12.87 5.53
C LYS A 69 -8.42 12.40 4.09
N PHE A 70 -7.61 11.39 3.83
CA PHE A 70 -7.73 10.61 2.60
C PHE A 70 -7.48 9.15 2.87
N ALA A 71 -8.07 8.28 2.05
CA ALA A 71 -7.81 6.85 2.11
C ALA A 71 -7.29 6.33 0.78
N LEU A 72 -6.44 5.31 0.86
CA LEU A 72 -5.85 4.62 -0.28
C LEU A 72 -6.20 3.14 -0.21
N CYS A 73 -6.61 2.60 -1.37
CA CYS A 73 -6.71 1.17 -1.58
C CYS A 73 -6.03 0.84 -2.92
N VAL A 74 -4.86 0.23 -2.84
CA VAL A 74 -4.03 -0.10 -4.01
C VAL A 74 -4.35 -1.54 -4.44
N PRO A 75 -4.69 -1.80 -5.71
CA PRO A 75 -5.00 -3.15 -6.17
C PRO A 75 -3.71 -3.94 -6.39
N SER A 76 -3.75 -5.24 -6.09
CA SER A 76 -2.65 -6.16 -6.41
C SER A 76 -2.58 -6.57 -7.89
N SER A 77 -3.59 -6.21 -8.70
CA SER A 77 -3.64 -6.50 -10.13
C SER A 77 -4.26 -5.35 -10.92
N SER A 78 -3.61 -4.96 -12.01
CA SER A 78 -4.16 -4.02 -12.99
C SER A 78 -5.11 -4.67 -14.00
N GLN A 79 -5.21 -6.01 -14.02
CA GLN A 79 -6.10 -6.74 -14.92
C GLN A 79 -7.54 -6.72 -14.42
N SER A 80 -7.73 -6.52 -13.11
CA SER A 80 -9.01 -6.73 -12.43
C SER A 80 -9.75 -5.43 -12.06
N GLY A 81 -9.31 -4.29 -12.58
CA GLY A 81 -9.87 -2.97 -12.27
C GLY A 81 -8.83 -1.97 -11.78
N LEU A 82 -9.32 -0.83 -11.31
CA LEU A 82 -8.50 0.25 -10.76
C LEU A 82 -8.64 0.33 -9.24
N GLY A 83 -7.60 0.85 -8.60
CA GLY A 83 -7.65 1.26 -7.20
C GLY A 83 -8.38 2.58 -7.01
N ASP A 84 -8.66 2.89 -5.76
CA ASP A 84 -9.33 4.12 -5.38
C ASP A 84 -8.50 4.96 -4.39
N ILE A 85 -8.60 6.27 -4.58
CA ILE A 85 -8.23 7.28 -3.61
C ILE A 85 -9.50 8.00 -3.16
N PHE A 86 -9.74 8.03 -1.86
CA PHE A 86 -10.89 8.68 -1.26
C PHE A 86 -10.43 9.96 -0.57
N ILE A 87 -11.12 11.08 -0.79
CA ILE A 87 -10.81 12.36 -0.13
C ILE A 87 -11.99 12.76 0.75
N GLY A 88 -11.73 13.16 1.99
CA GLY A 88 -12.75 13.61 2.94
C GLY A 88 -13.17 12.58 3.99
N GLY A 89 -12.74 11.31 3.85
CA GLY A 89 -13.06 10.21 4.77
C GLY A 89 -14.19 9.30 4.27
N GLY A 90 -14.45 8.22 5.00
CA GLY A 90 -15.43 7.19 4.65
C GLY A 90 -16.89 7.58 4.88
N PRO A 91 -17.85 6.65 4.64
CA PRO A 91 -17.67 5.19 4.54
C PRO A 91 -17.00 4.71 3.23
N TYR A 92 -16.37 3.54 3.28
CA TYR A 92 -15.73 2.88 2.13
C TYR A 92 -16.40 1.53 1.85
N TYR A 93 -17.11 1.40 0.73
CA TYR A 93 -17.80 0.17 0.34
C TYR A 93 -17.05 -0.54 -0.79
N MET A 94 -16.82 -1.85 -0.66
CA MET A 94 -15.97 -2.63 -1.58
C MET A 94 -16.61 -3.96 -1.95
N LEU A 95 -17.27 -4.02 -3.09
CA LEU A 95 -17.99 -5.23 -3.51
C LEU A 95 -17.04 -6.44 -3.68
N PRO A 96 -17.46 -7.66 -3.29
CA PRO A 96 -18.78 -8.04 -2.78
C PRO A 96 -18.98 -7.79 -1.27
N TYR A 97 -17.99 -7.21 -0.59
CA TYR A 97 -18.10 -6.85 0.83
C TYR A 97 -18.98 -5.61 1.01
N THR A 98 -20.21 -5.82 1.48
CA THR A 98 -21.24 -4.78 1.60
C THR A 98 -21.12 -3.92 2.86
N LYS A 99 -20.23 -4.27 3.78
CA LYS A 99 -20.01 -3.51 5.02
C LYS A 99 -18.97 -2.41 4.80
N ASN A 100 -18.99 -1.42 5.68
CA ASN A 100 -18.06 -0.30 5.63
C ASN A 100 -16.66 -0.74 6.07
N VAL A 101 -15.68 -0.66 5.18
CA VAL A 101 -14.28 -1.01 5.46
C VAL A 101 -13.65 -0.07 6.51
N SER A 102 -14.21 1.13 6.75
CA SER A 102 -13.75 2.00 7.85
C SER A 102 -13.84 1.31 9.22
N GLU A 103 -14.75 0.35 9.40
CA GLU A 103 -14.92 -0.41 10.65
C GLU A 103 -13.78 -1.41 10.89
N LEU A 104 -13.03 -1.76 9.84
CA LEU A 104 -11.87 -2.64 9.92
C LEU A 104 -10.57 -1.88 10.26
N LEU A 105 -10.61 -0.54 10.32
CA LEU A 105 -9.44 0.28 10.52
C LEU A 105 -8.99 0.27 11.98
N ILE A 106 -7.76 -0.18 12.20
CA ILE A 106 -7.03 -0.02 13.45
C ILE A 106 -6.16 1.23 13.33
N THR A 107 -6.16 2.09 14.36
CA THR A 107 -5.41 3.36 14.31
C THR A 107 -4.16 3.36 15.18
N THR A 108 -3.09 4.00 14.69
CA THR A 108 -1.79 4.08 15.36
C THR A 108 -1.06 5.41 15.11
N PRO A 109 -0.22 5.87 16.07
CA PRO A 109 0.94 6.72 15.79
C PRO A 109 2.00 5.98 14.95
N LEU A 110 2.80 6.71 14.18
CA LEU A 110 3.82 6.12 13.29
C LEU A 110 5.07 5.69 14.09
N ILE A 111 5.23 4.39 14.36
CA ILE A 111 6.40 3.80 15.06
C ILE A 111 6.75 2.47 14.37
N ILE A 112 8.04 2.15 14.16
CA ILE A 112 8.43 0.88 13.50
C ILE A 112 9.71 0.27 14.13
N ASN A 113 9.75 -1.07 14.26
CA ASN A 113 10.81 -1.86 14.90
C ASN A 113 11.52 -2.84 13.91
N PRO A 114 12.87 -2.85 13.80
CA PRO A 114 13.60 -3.69 12.85
C PRO A 114 14.13 -5.03 13.42
N ALA A 115 13.67 -6.17 12.86
CA ALA A 115 14.32 -7.50 12.91
C ALA A 115 13.77 -8.54 11.90
N VAL A 116 13.14 -8.11 10.80
CA VAL A 116 12.20 -8.98 10.04
C VAL A 116 12.85 -10.16 9.31
N LEU A 117 13.97 -9.96 8.60
CA LEU A 117 14.52 -10.98 7.69
C LEU A 117 15.01 -12.25 8.42
N LYS A 118 15.81 -12.08 9.47
CA LYS A 118 16.41 -13.20 10.22
C LYS A 118 15.34 -14.05 10.88
N ASP A 119 14.37 -13.40 11.52
CA ASP A 119 13.28 -14.08 12.22
C ASP A 119 12.34 -14.78 11.23
N PHE A 120 12.08 -14.17 10.08
CA PHE A 120 11.27 -14.78 9.03
C PHE A 120 11.90 -16.08 8.52
N VAL A 121 13.20 -16.06 8.18
CA VAL A 121 13.91 -17.26 7.71
C VAL A 121 13.89 -18.37 8.75
N LYS A 122 14.10 -18.04 10.04
CA LYS A 122 14.03 -19.01 11.13
C LYS A 122 12.64 -19.64 11.26
N LYS A 123 11.58 -18.82 11.21
CA LYS A 123 10.18 -19.30 11.27
C LYS A 123 9.78 -20.11 10.03
N ALA A 124 10.29 -19.75 8.86
CA ALA A 124 10.06 -20.49 7.62
C ALA A 124 10.67 -21.89 7.68
N ALA A 125 11.90 -22.00 8.19
CA ALA A 125 12.56 -23.28 8.40
C ALA A 125 11.77 -24.20 9.37
N SER A 126 11.24 -23.65 10.47
CA SER A 126 10.39 -24.44 11.40
C SER A 126 9.07 -24.92 10.80
N ARG A 127 8.68 -24.39 9.64
CA ARG A 127 7.48 -24.79 8.89
C ARG A 127 7.80 -25.68 7.68
N ASN A 128 9.01 -26.22 7.60
CA ASN A 128 9.49 -27.03 6.47
C ASN A 128 9.45 -26.32 5.11
N ILE A 129 9.51 -24.98 5.11
CA ILE A 129 9.58 -24.19 3.88
C ILE A 129 11.04 -24.22 3.40
N THR A 130 11.26 -24.74 2.19
CA THR A 130 12.61 -24.92 1.64
C THR A 130 13.17 -23.59 1.14
N ARG A 131 14.28 -23.15 1.73
CA ARG A 131 15.06 -21.99 1.24
C ARG A 131 15.81 -22.37 -0.04
N VAL A 132 15.86 -21.45 -0.99
CA VAL A 132 16.64 -21.58 -2.24
C VAL A 132 17.62 -20.41 -2.35
N ALA A 133 18.46 -20.42 -3.39
CA ALA A 133 19.35 -19.30 -3.68
C ALA A 133 18.54 -17.99 -3.81
N SER A 134 19.03 -16.95 -3.14
CA SER A 134 18.42 -15.62 -3.19
C SER A 134 18.50 -15.04 -4.60
N VAL A 135 17.45 -14.33 -5.01
CA VAL A 135 17.36 -13.64 -6.30
C VAL A 135 17.37 -12.15 -6.01
N ALA A 136 18.38 -11.44 -6.52
CA ALA A 136 18.47 -9.99 -6.34
C ALA A 136 17.19 -9.29 -6.85
N PRO A 137 16.70 -8.24 -6.16
CA PRO A 137 17.31 -7.57 -4.99
C PRO A 137 16.96 -8.21 -3.63
N PHE A 138 16.32 -9.37 -3.59
CA PHE A 138 15.79 -9.97 -2.37
C PHE A 138 16.82 -10.78 -1.59
N GLY A 139 16.81 -10.65 -0.26
CA GLY A 139 17.76 -11.35 0.63
C GLY A 139 17.39 -12.80 0.98
N ALA A 140 16.13 -13.20 0.82
CA ALA A 140 15.68 -14.57 1.09
C ALA A 140 14.60 -15.03 0.11
N CYS A 141 14.82 -16.20 -0.49
CA CYS A 141 13.90 -16.84 -1.40
C CYS A 141 13.66 -18.31 -1.03
N PHE A 142 12.50 -18.81 -1.44
CA PHE A 142 11.98 -20.11 -1.07
C PHE A 142 11.35 -20.81 -2.26
N SER A 143 11.38 -22.14 -2.23
CA SER A 143 10.69 -22.99 -3.20
C SER A 143 9.19 -22.90 -2.97
N SER A 144 8.42 -22.49 -3.99
CA SER A 144 6.96 -22.47 -3.89
C SER A 144 6.35 -23.87 -3.81
N LYS A 145 7.09 -24.92 -4.17
CA LYS A 145 6.64 -26.32 -4.08
C LYS A 145 6.37 -26.76 -2.63
N THR A 146 7.02 -26.12 -1.67
CA THR A 146 6.85 -26.38 -0.23
C THR A 146 5.90 -25.39 0.44
N ILE A 147 5.20 -24.55 -0.32
CA ILE A 147 4.35 -23.48 0.20
C ILE A 147 2.93 -23.69 -0.34
N ALA A 148 1.98 -23.97 0.55
CA ALA A 148 0.58 -24.05 0.19
C ALA A 148 0.01 -22.68 -0.22
N SER A 149 -1.06 -22.68 -1.01
CA SER A 149 -1.81 -21.46 -1.34
C SER A 149 -2.93 -21.22 -0.32
N THR A 150 -3.22 -19.96 -0.01
CA THR A 150 -4.34 -19.55 0.87
C THR A 150 -5.06 -18.35 0.24
N ILE A 151 -6.22 -17.98 0.81
CA ILE A 151 -6.97 -16.78 0.39
C ILE A 151 -6.15 -15.48 0.54
N THR A 152 -5.18 -15.44 1.46
CA THR A 152 -4.27 -14.29 1.67
C THR A 152 -2.90 -14.51 1.04
N GLY A 153 -2.84 -15.33 -0.02
CA GLY A 153 -1.61 -15.67 -0.73
C GLY A 153 -0.83 -16.85 -0.14
N PRO A 154 0.48 -16.99 -0.44
CA PRO A 154 1.28 -18.13 -0.02
C PRO A 154 1.32 -18.33 1.51
N ALA A 155 1.23 -19.59 1.96
CA ALA A 155 1.22 -19.98 3.37
C ALA A 155 2.61 -19.86 4.04
N VAL A 156 3.10 -18.63 4.20
CA VAL A 156 4.39 -18.30 4.82
C VAL A 156 4.22 -17.77 6.25
N PRO A 157 5.31 -17.59 7.04
CA PRO A 157 5.21 -16.90 8.32
C PRO A 157 4.57 -15.53 8.17
N ILE A 158 3.60 -15.24 9.03
CA ILE A 158 2.96 -13.92 9.10
C ILE A 158 3.93 -12.93 9.76
N ILE A 159 3.98 -11.71 9.24
CA ILE A 159 4.77 -10.61 9.83
C ILE A 159 3.80 -9.67 10.54
N ASP A 160 3.94 -9.54 11.86
CA ASP A 160 3.19 -8.56 12.65
C ASP A 160 4.08 -7.35 12.93
N LEU A 161 3.74 -6.20 12.35
CA LEU A 161 4.33 -4.92 12.70
C LEU A 161 3.66 -4.42 13.98
N VAL A 162 4.29 -4.67 15.12
CA VAL A 162 3.83 -4.17 16.42
C VAL A 162 4.08 -2.67 16.51
N LEU A 163 3.05 -1.92 16.88
CA LEU A 163 3.05 -0.46 16.86
C LEU A 163 3.13 0.09 18.29
N GLN A 164 2.23 1.00 18.68
CA GLN A 164 2.25 1.67 19.99
C GLN A 164 2.01 0.73 21.18
N SER A 165 1.44 -0.45 20.96
CA SER A 165 1.24 -1.47 22.00
C SER A 165 1.27 -2.87 21.40
N LYS A 166 1.42 -3.90 22.24
CA LYS A 166 1.37 -5.30 21.79
C LYS A 166 0.01 -5.69 21.18
N SER A 167 -1.06 -5.00 21.53
CA SER A 167 -2.40 -5.24 20.99
C SER A 167 -2.63 -4.57 19.64
N VAL A 168 -1.89 -3.51 19.32
CA VAL A 168 -2.02 -2.81 18.04
C VAL A 168 -0.87 -3.22 17.11
N HIS A 169 -1.21 -4.06 16.15
CA HIS A 169 -0.26 -4.57 15.17
C HIS A 169 -0.88 -4.59 13.78
N TRP A 170 -0.06 -4.28 12.77
CA TRP A 170 -0.44 -4.49 11.37
C TRP A 170 0.12 -5.81 10.88
N ARG A 171 -0.79 -6.71 10.51
CA ARG A 171 -0.47 -8.01 9.98
C ARG A 171 -0.24 -8.00 8.48
N ILE A 172 0.94 -8.45 8.06
CA ILE A 172 1.31 -8.64 6.66
C ILE A 172 1.26 -10.14 6.34
N TYR A 173 0.38 -10.50 5.41
CA TYR A 173 0.15 -11.87 4.95
C TYR A 173 1.04 -12.25 3.76
N GLY A 174 0.94 -13.50 3.31
CA GLY A 174 1.71 -14.03 2.18
C GLY A 174 1.61 -13.21 0.90
N ALA A 175 0.41 -12.74 0.57
CA ALA A 175 0.14 -11.90 -0.61
C ALA A 175 0.99 -10.63 -0.60
N ASN A 176 1.14 -10.00 0.57
CA ASN A 176 1.86 -8.74 0.74
C ASN A 176 3.33 -8.90 1.19
N SER A 177 3.75 -10.12 1.55
CA SER A 177 5.12 -10.40 1.99
C SER A 177 5.95 -11.15 0.94
N MET A 178 5.33 -11.92 0.05
CA MET A 178 6.02 -12.76 -0.92
C MET A 178 5.87 -12.23 -2.35
N VAL A 179 6.97 -12.26 -3.10
CA VAL A 179 7.04 -11.86 -4.51
C VAL A 179 7.44 -13.07 -5.34
N LYS A 180 6.66 -13.40 -6.38
CA LYS A 180 7.03 -14.45 -7.34
C LYS A 180 8.06 -13.92 -8.32
N VAL A 181 9.27 -14.45 -8.28
CA VAL A 181 10.39 -13.97 -9.11
C VAL A 181 10.70 -14.91 -10.27
N LYS A 182 10.40 -16.20 -10.14
CA LYS A 182 10.59 -17.23 -11.17
C LYS A 182 9.52 -18.31 -11.03
N GLU A 183 9.46 -19.20 -12.02
CA GLU A 183 8.73 -20.45 -11.88
C GLU A 183 9.28 -21.21 -10.67
N ASN A 184 8.41 -21.53 -9.71
CA ASN A 184 8.73 -22.19 -8.45
C ASN A 184 9.55 -21.41 -7.41
N VAL A 185 9.79 -20.10 -7.57
CA VAL A 185 10.55 -19.30 -6.60
C VAL A 185 9.75 -18.09 -6.11
N LEU A 186 9.55 -18.04 -4.80
CA LEU A 186 8.97 -16.92 -4.07
C LEU A 186 10.04 -16.28 -3.19
N CYS A 187 10.22 -14.96 -3.28
CA CYS A 187 11.14 -14.21 -2.45
C CYS A 187 10.39 -13.37 -1.42
N LEU A 188 10.97 -13.22 -0.24
CA LEU A 188 10.48 -12.24 0.73
C LEU A 188 10.70 -10.84 0.14
N GLY A 189 9.61 -10.08 -0.01
CA GLY A 189 9.56 -8.73 -0.55
C GLY A 189 10.14 -7.66 0.39
N VAL A 190 11.25 -7.97 1.06
CA VAL A 190 12.00 -7.08 1.94
C VAL A 190 13.41 -6.95 1.38
N VAL A 191 13.85 -5.71 1.23
CA VAL A 191 15.19 -5.36 0.70
C VAL A 191 15.97 -4.63 1.80
N ASP A 192 17.28 -4.86 1.83
CA ASP A 192 18.18 -4.14 2.73
C ASP A 192 18.30 -2.67 2.30
N GLY A 193 18.01 -1.75 3.22
CA GLY A 193 18.14 -0.31 3.00
C GLY A 193 19.58 0.20 3.03
N GLY A 194 20.56 -0.67 3.30
CA GLY A 194 21.97 -0.34 3.43
C GLY A 194 22.33 0.17 4.83
N SER A 195 23.59 0.59 4.99
CA SER A 195 24.16 0.93 6.31
C SER A 195 23.72 2.28 6.88
N LYS A 196 23.13 3.16 6.06
CA LYS A 196 22.72 4.52 6.46
C LYS A 196 21.35 4.89 5.88
N PRO A 197 20.28 4.16 6.21
CA PRO A 197 18.96 4.49 5.69
C PRO A 197 18.44 5.75 6.40
N ARG A 198 17.76 6.64 5.66
CA ARG A 198 17.16 7.86 6.22
C ARG A 198 16.07 7.55 7.27
N THR A 199 15.43 6.39 7.14
CA THR A 199 14.37 5.89 8.03
C THR A 199 14.59 4.40 8.25
N SER A 200 14.35 3.90 9.47
CA SER A 200 14.62 2.50 9.80
C SER A 200 13.85 1.49 8.94
N ILE A 201 12.58 1.79 8.63
CA ILE A 201 11.71 0.93 7.80
C ILE A 201 10.90 1.81 6.85
N VAL A 202 10.77 1.36 5.60
CA VAL A 202 9.89 1.93 4.58
C VAL A 202 8.93 0.83 4.15
N ILE A 203 7.62 1.06 4.31
CA ILE A 203 6.59 0.15 3.81
C ILE A 203 6.33 0.49 2.33
N GLY A 204 6.62 -0.45 1.44
CA GLY A 204 6.51 -0.26 -0.01
C GLY A 204 5.13 -0.57 -0.57
N GLY A 205 4.90 -0.25 -1.85
CA GLY A 205 3.61 -0.44 -2.53
C GLY A 205 3.06 -1.85 -2.43
N HIS A 206 3.90 -2.87 -2.64
CA HIS A 206 3.53 -4.30 -2.53
C HIS A 206 2.91 -4.66 -1.16
N GLN A 207 3.36 -4.00 -0.10
CA GLN A 207 2.81 -4.20 1.25
C GLN A 207 1.48 -3.46 1.47
N LEU A 208 1.19 -2.42 0.68
CA LEU A 208 -0.05 -1.63 0.78
C LEU A 208 -1.19 -2.23 -0.06
N GLU A 209 -0.88 -3.12 -1.01
CA GLU A 209 -1.86 -3.74 -1.90
C GLU A 209 -2.95 -4.47 -1.13
N ASP A 210 -4.21 -4.33 -1.54
CA ASP A 210 -5.38 -4.96 -0.92
C ASP A 210 -5.54 -4.69 0.59
N ASN A 211 -5.03 -3.55 1.05
CA ASN A 211 -5.25 -3.00 2.38
C ASN A 211 -5.84 -1.59 2.25
N MET A 212 -6.78 -1.25 3.13
CA MET A 212 -7.31 0.11 3.23
C MET A 212 -6.45 0.91 4.20
N LEU A 213 -5.97 2.07 3.77
CA LEU A 213 -5.13 2.97 4.56
C LEU A 213 -5.76 4.35 4.62
N GLU A 214 -6.26 4.75 5.79
CA GLU A 214 -6.78 6.10 6.05
C GLU A 214 -5.73 6.97 6.72
N PHE A 215 -5.38 8.07 6.08
CA PHE A 215 -4.49 9.11 6.58
C PHE A 215 -5.33 10.24 7.15
N ASP A 216 -5.44 10.31 8.47
CA ASP A 216 -6.06 11.44 9.17
C ASP A 216 -5.01 12.52 9.44
N LEU A 217 -4.96 13.51 8.55
CA LEU A 217 -3.96 14.56 8.60
C LEU A 217 -4.22 15.57 9.73
N ALA A 218 -5.49 15.71 10.13
CA ALA A 218 -5.90 16.60 11.22
C ALA A 218 -5.46 16.04 12.58
N SER A 219 -5.68 14.74 12.82
CA SER A 219 -5.32 14.10 14.09
C SER A 219 -3.94 13.42 14.08
N SER A 220 -3.21 13.45 12.96
CA SER A 220 -1.91 12.79 12.78
C SER A 220 -1.96 11.28 13.01
N LYS A 221 -3.03 10.62 12.57
CA LYS A 221 -3.23 9.17 12.75
C LYS A 221 -3.25 8.45 11.41
N LEU A 222 -2.72 7.24 11.41
CA LEU A 222 -2.91 6.27 10.33
C LEU A 222 -3.93 5.23 10.80
N GLY A 223 -5.01 5.06 10.06
CA GLY A 223 -5.88 3.89 10.11
C GLY A 223 -5.45 2.88 9.05
N PHE A 224 -5.39 1.61 9.40
CA PHE A 224 -5.08 0.53 8.47
C PHE A 224 -6.00 -0.66 8.70
N SER A 225 -6.43 -1.31 7.62
CA SER A 225 -7.10 -2.61 7.71
C SER A 225 -6.07 -3.75 7.73
N SER A 226 -6.50 -4.95 8.11
CA SER A 226 -5.82 -6.17 7.63
C SER A 226 -6.12 -6.39 6.15
N SER A 227 -5.47 -7.38 5.53
CA SER A 227 -5.71 -7.73 4.12
C SER A 227 -7.20 -7.95 3.85
N LEU A 228 -7.74 -7.20 2.90
CA LEU A 228 -9.15 -7.28 2.47
C LEU A 228 -9.51 -8.66 1.90
N LEU A 229 -8.51 -9.41 1.44
CA LEU A 229 -8.66 -10.78 0.96
C LEU A 229 -9.25 -11.73 2.01
N LEU A 230 -9.11 -11.42 3.31
CA LEU A 230 -9.78 -12.15 4.40
C LEU A 230 -11.30 -12.05 4.35
N HIS A 231 -11.81 -10.99 3.72
CA HIS A 231 -13.23 -10.70 3.56
C HIS A 231 -13.72 -10.97 2.13
N SER A 232 -12.97 -11.74 1.35
CA SER A 232 -13.28 -12.08 -0.05
C SER A 232 -13.51 -10.83 -0.92
N THR A 233 -12.80 -9.75 -0.61
CA THR A 233 -12.80 -8.50 -1.38
C THR A 233 -11.36 -8.01 -1.59
N ASN A 234 -11.16 -7.03 -2.46
CA ASN A 234 -9.85 -6.47 -2.78
C ASN A 234 -9.99 -5.00 -3.22
N CYS A 235 -8.87 -4.32 -3.51
CA CYS A 235 -8.92 -2.91 -3.89
C CYS A 235 -9.26 -2.67 -5.38
N SER A 236 -9.42 -3.74 -6.18
CA SER A 236 -9.68 -3.64 -7.63
C SER A 236 -11.18 -3.49 -7.87
N HIS A 237 -11.58 -2.33 -8.41
CA HIS A 237 -12.94 -2.07 -8.83
C HIS A 237 -13.01 -1.93 -10.35
N TYR A 238 -13.88 -2.74 -10.98
CA TYR A 238 -14.27 -2.52 -12.38
C TYR A 238 -15.25 -1.36 -12.44
N ARG A 239 -14.87 -0.29 -13.14
CA ARG A 239 -15.79 0.79 -13.44
C ARG A 239 -16.56 0.39 -14.70
N ILE A 240 -17.85 0.09 -14.54
CA ILE A 240 -18.78 0.00 -15.66
C ILE A 240 -19.17 1.44 -15.97
N PHE A 241 -18.50 2.05 -16.94
CA PHE A 241 -18.96 3.28 -17.58
C PHE A 241 -19.44 2.92 -18.98
#